data_AF-A0A2V9THY9-F1
#
_entry.id   AF-A0A2V9THY9-F1
#
_cell.length_a   1.000
_cell.length_b   1.000
_cell.length_c   1.000
_cell.angle_alpha   90.00
_cell.angle_beta   90.00
_cell.angle_gamma   90.00
#
_symmetry.space_group_name_H-M   'P 1'
#
loop_
_entity.id
_entity.type
_entity.pdbx_description
1 polymer ?
#
loop_
_entity_poly.entity_id
_entity_poly.type
_entity_poly.pdbx_seq_one_letter_code
_entity_poly.pdbx_strand_id
1 'polypeptide(L)'
;MDGFDPFNLVDRVGTLQWDGAGNLTLDEFINRSGTTQTPGFIAGTYSVASNSRATGVISGLSNNLVFYLISGSDAYILQNDTGAEIDGVISKQP
;
A
#
# COMPACT_ATOMS: atom_id res chain seq x y z
N MET A 1 0.90 -1.50 7.34
CA MET A 1 -0.45 -0.92 7.28
C MET A 1 -1.32 -1.68 8.25
N ASP A 2 -2.21 -1.01 8.96
CA ASP A 2 -3.19 -1.62 9.84
C ASP A 2 -4.53 -0.90 9.62
N GLY A 3 -5.63 -1.54 10.00
CA GLY A 3 -6.95 -0.96 9.98
C GLY A 3 -8.07 -1.97 9.82
N PHE A 4 -9.14 -1.51 9.19
CA PHE A 4 -10.38 -2.25 9.03
C PHE A 4 -10.91 -2.14 7.60
N ASP A 5 -11.34 -3.25 7.01
CA ASP A 5 -12.25 -3.27 5.87
C ASP A 5 -13.65 -3.68 6.35
N PRO A 6 -14.73 -3.58 5.55
CA PRO A 6 -16.10 -3.82 6.03
C PRO A 6 -16.35 -5.21 6.63
N PHE A 7 -15.41 -6.14 6.50
CA PHE A 7 -15.53 -7.53 6.91
C PHE A 7 -14.52 -7.95 7.96
N ASN A 8 -13.36 -7.29 8.06
CA ASN A 8 -12.23 -7.77 8.87
C ASN A 8 -11.34 -6.63 9.41
N LEU A 9 -10.72 -6.89 10.56
CA LEU A 9 -9.48 -6.22 10.96
C LEU A 9 -8.34 -6.75 10.09
N VAL A 10 -7.50 -5.86 9.60
CA VAL A 10 -6.46 -6.18 8.60
C VAL A 10 -5.13 -5.55 9.00
N ASP A 11 -4.18 -6.40 9.34
CA ASP A 11 -2.78 -6.04 9.55
C ASP A 11 -1.94 -6.48 8.34
N ARG A 12 -1.06 -5.60 7.86
CA ARG A 12 -0.16 -5.86 6.74
C ARG A 12 1.24 -5.33 7.03
N VAL A 13 2.25 -6.11 6.70
CA VAL A 13 3.64 -5.65 6.64
C VAL A 13 4.24 -6.13 5.33
N GLY A 14 5.06 -5.30 4.70
CA GLY A 14 5.59 -5.62 3.40
C GLY A 14 6.53 -4.58 2.87
N THR A 15 7.05 -4.84 1.67
CA THR A 15 7.87 -3.92 0.91
C THR A 15 7.16 -3.52 -0.38
N LEU A 16 7.29 -2.24 -0.72
CA LEU A 16 6.87 -1.70 -2.00
C LEU A 16 8.12 -1.38 -2.82
N GLN A 17 8.24 -2.00 -3.99
CA GLN A 17 9.32 -1.77 -4.94
C GLN A 17 8.79 -0.90 -6.07
N TRP A 18 9.33 0.31 -6.19
CA TRP A 18 8.95 1.31 -7.20
C TRP A 18 10.01 1.33 -8.31
N ASP A 19 9.59 1.19 -9.57
CA ASP A 19 10.53 1.10 -10.70
C ASP A 19 10.98 2.46 -11.25
N GLY A 20 10.36 3.57 -10.81
CA GLY A 20 10.61 4.91 -11.35
C GLY A 20 9.94 5.20 -12.69
N ALA A 21 9.22 4.23 -13.27
CA ALA A 21 8.57 4.29 -14.58
C ALA A 21 7.04 4.07 -14.51
N GLY A 22 6.47 4.00 -13.30
CA GLY A 22 5.02 3.90 -13.07
C GLY A 22 4.53 2.51 -12.71
N ASN A 23 5.42 1.53 -12.53
CA ASN A 23 5.07 0.21 -11.99
C ASN A 23 5.56 0.05 -10.56
N LEU A 24 4.75 -0.62 -9.76
CA LEU A 24 5.12 -0.97 -8.39
C LEU A 24 4.87 -2.47 -8.17
N THR A 25 5.67 -3.07 -7.30
CA THR A 25 5.45 -4.43 -6.81
C THR A 25 5.31 -4.41 -5.30
N LEU A 26 4.27 -5.06 -4.78
CA LEU A 26 4.07 -5.30 -3.35
C LEU A 26 4.50 -6.72 -3.02
N ASP A 27 5.34 -6.86 -2.01
CA ASP A 27 5.59 -8.13 -1.33
C ASP A 27 5.14 -7.99 0.12
N GLU A 28 4.18 -8.79 0.55
CA GLU A 28 3.54 -8.62 1.85
C GLU A 28 3.26 -9.92 2.61
N PHE A 29 3.19 -9.75 3.93
CA PHE A 29 2.54 -10.64 4.87
C PHE A 29 1.28 -9.93 5.39
N ILE A 30 0.14 -10.63 5.31
CA ILE A 30 -1.15 -10.13 5.78
C ILE A 30 -1.72 -11.03 6.86
N ASN A 31 -2.34 -10.42 7.87
CA ASN A 31 -3.24 -11.05 8.82
C ASN A 31 -4.64 -10.45 8.68
N ARG A 32 -5.65 -11.28 8.38
CA ARG A 32 -7.08 -10.92 8.38
C ARG A 32 -7.78 -11.67 9.49
N SER A 33 -8.15 -10.96 10.56
CA SER A 33 -8.90 -11.54 11.69
C SER A 33 -8.30 -12.85 12.23
N GLY A 34 -6.97 -12.95 12.29
CA GLY A 34 -6.23 -14.14 12.75
C GLY A 34 -5.84 -15.14 11.67
N THR A 35 -6.27 -14.95 10.42
CA THR A 35 -5.85 -15.77 9.26
C THR A 35 -4.71 -15.10 8.52
N THR A 36 -3.57 -15.78 8.43
CA THR A 36 -2.35 -15.22 7.84
C THR A 36 -2.09 -15.74 6.42
N GLN A 37 -1.55 -14.88 5.55
CA GLN A 37 -1.18 -15.23 4.18
C GLN A 37 0.07 -14.46 3.71
N THR A 38 0.80 -15.07 2.77
CA THR A 38 1.88 -14.45 1.99
C THR A 38 1.56 -14.60 0.51
N PRO A 39 0.92 -13.60 -0.14
CA PRO A 39 0.46 -13.72 -1.52
C PRO A 39 1.58 -13.83 -2.56
N GLY A 40 2.82 -13.51 -2.18
CA GLY A 40 3.95 -13.33 -3.10
C GLY A 40 3.97 -11.94 -3.71
N PHE A 41 4.65 -11.79 -4.85
CA PHE A 41 4.78 -10.50 -5.54
C PHE A 41 3.48 -10.11 -6.26
N ILE A 42 2.86 -9.02 -5.81
CA ILE A 42 1.63 -8.47 -6.36
C ILE A 42 1.97 -7.24 -7.20
N ALA A 43 1.63 -7.28 -8.48
CA ALA A 43 1.87 -6.17 -9.39
C ALA A 43 0.85 -5.04 -9.22
N GLY A 44 1.34 -3.82 -9.41
CA GLY A 44 0.56 -2.60 -9.40
C GLY A 44 1.16 -1.50 -10.28
N THR A 45 0.45 -0.39 -10.36
CA THR A 45 0.89 0.81 -11.07
C THR A 45 0.72 2.03 -10.18
N TYR A 46 1.47 3.09 -10.49
CA TYR A 46 1.36 4.36 -9.80
C TYR A 46 1.56 5.55 -10.72
N SER A 47 1.07 6.70 -10.29
CA SER A 47 1.36 8.00 -10.86
C SER A 47 1.67 8.99 -9.75
N VAL A 48 2.63 9.88 -9.99
CA VAL A 48 3.06 10.91 -9.04
C VAL A 48 2.61 12.27 -9.57
N ALA A 49 1.85 13.01 -8.75
CA ALA A 49 1.48 14.38 -9.05
C ALA A 49 2.52 15.36 -8.47
N SER A 50 2.51 16.60 -8.95
CA SER A 50 3.46 17.64 -8.53
C SER A 50 3.26 18.17 -7.10
N ASN A 51 2.26 17.66 -6.38
CA ASN A 51 1.87 18.10 -5.04
C ASN A 51 2.24 17.07 -3.96
N SER A 52 3.34 16.33 -4.15
CA SER A 52 3.83 15.29 -3.22
C SER A 52 2.81 14.19 -2.93
N ARG A 53 1.84 13.99 -3.83
CA ARG A 53 0.84 12.95 -3.74
C ARG A 53 1.01 11.99 -4.92
N ALA A 54 1.10 10.71 -4.62
CA ALA A 54 0.99 9.67 -5.62
C ALA A 54 -0.33 8.91 -5.45
N THR A 55 -0.82 8.35 -6.55
CA THR A 55 -1.96 7.42 -6.55
C THR A 55 -1.53 6.11 -7.16
N GLY A 56 -2.07 5.00 -6.67
CA GLY A 56 -1.72 3.69 -7.18
C GLY A 56 -2.85 2.68 -7.15
N VAL A 57 -2.64 1.63 -7.93
CA VAL A 57 -3.49 0.46 -8.02
C VAL A 57 -2.62 -0.75 -7.76
N ILE A 58 -3.05 -1.65 -6.87
CA ILE A 58 -2.38 -2.92 -6.61
C ILE A 58 -3.44 -4.02 -6.75
N SER A 59 -3.20 -4.96 -7.65
CA SER A 59 -4.18 -6.00 -8.01
C SER A 59 -4.54 -6.85 -6.79
N GLY A 60 -5.83 -6.99 -6.49
CA GLY A 60 -6.27 -7.75 -5.31
C GLY A 60 -6.11 -7.03 -3.97
N LEU A 61 -5.57 -5.81 -3.95
CA LEU A 61 -5.52 -4.95 -2.76
C LEU A 61 -6.48 -3.78 -2.88
N SER A 62 -6.27 -2.89 -3.85
CA SER A 62 -7.02 -1.63 -3.98
C SER A 62 -6.78 -0.99 -5.35
N ASN A 63 -7.77 -0.27 -5.86
CA ASN A 63 -7.65 0.60 -7.03
C ASN A 63 -7.60 2.09 -6.68
N ASN A 64 -7.55 2.43 -5.39
CA ASN A 64 -7.59 3.80 -4.90
C ASN A 64 -6.58 4.03 -3.76
N LEU A 65 -5.34 3.55 -3.95
CA LEU A 65 -4.27 3.86 -3.00
C LEU A 65 -3.83 5.31 -3.16
N VAL A 66 -3.59 5.96 -2.04
CA VAL A 66 -3.03 7.30 -1.97
C VAL A 66 -1.74 7.24 -1.17
N PHE A 67 -0.70 7.86 -1.70
CA PHE A 67 0.59 8.00 -1.02
C PHE A 67 0.92 9.48 -0.86
N TYR A 68 1.26 9.89 0.35
CA TYR A 68 1.83 11.20 0.63
C TYR A 68 3.34 11.05 0.78
N LEU A 69 4.09 11.64 -0.15
CA LEU A 69 5.55 11.57 -0.22
C LEU A 69 6.14 12.65 0.70
N ILE A 70 6.70 12.24 1.83
CA ILE A 70 7.17 13.16 2.88
C ILE A 70 8.62 13.55 2.61
N SER A 71 9.46 12.58 2.24
CA SER A 71 10.87 12.77 1.94
C SER A 71 11.32 11.78 0.85
N GLY A 72 12.62 11.79 0.49
CA GLY A 72 13.19 10.76 -0.38
C GLY A 72 13.25 9.36 0.26
N SER A 73 12.91 9.25 1.54
CA SER A 73 12.97 8.01 2.31
C SER A 73 11.65 7.65 2.99
N ASP A 74 10.72 8.59 3.15
CA ASP A 74 9.53 8.40 3.97
C ASP A 74 8.25 8.78 3.21
N ALA A 75 7.21 7.98 3.40
CA ALA A 75 5.88 8.26 2.88
C ALA A 75 4.80 7.72 3.83
N TYR A 76 3.57 8.17 3.62
CA TYR A 76 2.38 7.64 4.25
C TYR A 76 1.43 7.10 3.20
N ILE A 77 0.82 5.95 3.44
CA ILE A 77 -0.12 5.29 2.53
C ILE A 77 -1.51 5.24 3.15
N LEU A 78 -2.54 5.47 2.33
CA LEU A 78 -3.93 5.22 2.66
C LEU A 78 -4.57 4.36 1.58
N GLN A 79 -5.39 3.41 2.01
CA GLN A 79 -6.35 2.73 1.16
C GLN A 79 -7.66 3.51 1.16
N ASN A 80 -7.88 4.34 0.14
CA ASN A 80 -9.03 5.25 0.06
C ASN A 80 -10.26 4.58 -0.58
N ASP A 81 -10.49 3.29 -0.29
CA ASP A 81 -11.65 2.55 -0.78
C ASP A 81 -12.86 2.79 0.12
N THR A 82 -14.07 2.77 -0.47
CA THR A 82 -15.29 2.96 0.33
C THR A 82 -15.42 1.83 1.35
N GLY A 83 -15.51 2.20 2.64
CA GLY A 83 -15.63 1.26 3.74
C GLY A 83 -14.32 0.64 4.22
N ALA A 84 -13.18 1.03 3.64
CA ALA A 84 -11.86 0.69 4.16
C ALA A 84 -11.27 1.88 4.92
N GLU A 85 -10.79 1.64 6.14
CA GLU A 85 -9.98 2.55 6.93
C GLU A 85 -8.68 1.82 7.21
N ILE A 86 -7.74 1.86 6.26
CA ILE A 86 -6.45 1.19 6.36
C ILE A 86 -5.37 2.16 5.91
N ASP A 87 -4.36 2.33 6.75
CA ASP A 87 -3.26 3.26 6.51
C ASP A 87 -1.92 2.71 7.01
N GLY A 88 -0.83 3.40 6.71
CA GLY A 88 0.47 3.04 7.26
C GLY A 88 1.61 3.94 6.85
N VAL A 89 2.76 3.72 7.47
CA VAL A 89 4.01 4.39 7.15
C VAL A 89 4.86 3.54 6.22
N ILE A 90 5.58 4.19 5.33
CA ILE A 90 6.58 3.59 4.44
C ILE A 90 7.91 4.26 4.73
N SER A 91 8.93 3.45 4.97
CA SER A 91 10.32 3.89 5.06
C SER A 91 11.20 3.09 4.10
N LYS A 92 12.14 3.78 3.47
CA LYS A 92 13.11 3.17 2.55
C LYS A 92 13.94 2.12 3.28
N GLN A 93 13.98 0.91 2.72
CA GLN A 93 14.84 -0.16 3.23
C GLN A 93 16.33 0.16 2.94
N PRO A 94 17.25 -0.18 3.86
CA PRO A 94 18.68 0.07 3.71
C PRO A 94 19.33 -0.70 2.54
#